data_AF-A0A2V4B123-F1
#
_entry.id   AF-A0A2V4B123-F1
#
_cell.length_a   1.000
_cell.length_b   1.000
_cell.length_c   1.000
_cell.angle_alpha   90.00
_cell.angle_beta   90.00
_cell.angle_gamma   90.00
#
_symmetry.space_group_name_H-M   'P 1'
#
loop_
_entity.id
_entity.type
_entity.pdbx_description
1 polymer ?
#
loop_
_entity_poly.entity_id
_entity_poly.type
_entity_poly.pdbx_seq_one_letter_code
_entity_poly.pdbx_strand_id
1 'polypeptide(L)'
;MAVLTIRDVPEDTKAALARDARQRGQSLQAFLLAVLERQAEFGRNRELLAEIADELAEGGGADADAADAADLLAQARAGRDIAGGAEAPGGAA
;
A
#
# COMPACT_ATOMS: atom_id res chain seq x y z
N MET A 1 25.57 0.46 2.13
CA MET A 1 25.43 0.74 0.69
C MET A 1 25.95 -0.47 -0.06
N ALA A 2 25.11 -1.13 -0.87
CA ALA A 2 25.46 -2.36 -1.57
C ALA A 2 25.54 -2.11 -3.07
N VAL A 3 26.40 -2.87 -3.77
CA VAL A 3 26.53 -2.82 -5.24
C VAL A 3 26.12 -4.17 -5.80
N LEU A 4 25.17 -4.16 -6.73
CA LEU A 4 24.74 -5.33 -7.49
C LEU A 4 25.31 -5.25 -8.90
N THR A 5 25.91 -6.34 -9.39
CA THR A 5 26.32 -6.46 -10.79
C THR A 5 25.54 -7.59 -11.45
N ILE A 6 24.85 -7.29 -12.53
CA ILE A 6 24.13 -8.28 -13.34
C ILE A 6 25.02 -8.63 -14.52
N ARG A 7 25.35 -9.91 -14.68
CA ARG A 7 26.19 -10.43 -15.77
C ARG A 7 25.33 -11.08 -16.85
N ASP A 8 25.93 -11.22 -18.03
CA ASP A 8 25.35 -11.95 -19.16
C ASP A 8 24.00 -11.41 -19.61
N VAL A 9 23.81 -10.08 -19.54
CA VAL A 9 22.60 -9.41 -20.00
C VAL A 9 22.63 -9.34 -21.53
N PRO A 10 21.65 -9.93 -22.22
CA PRO A 10 21.53 -9.80 -23.68
C PRO A 10 21.46 -8.34 -24.11
N GLU A 11 22.16 -7.97 -25.20
CA GLU A 11 22.25 -6.58 -25.64
C GLU A 11 20.90 -5.99 -26.06
N ASP A 12 20.01 -6.81 -26.62
CA ASP A 12 18.63 -6.45 -26.95
C ASP A 12 17.81 -6.07 -25.69
N THR A 13 17.96 -6.85 -24.62
CA THR A 13 17.31 -6.62 -23.32
C THR A 13 17.82 -5.32 -22.70
N LYS A 14 19.13 -5.14 -22.67
CA LYS A 14 19.77 -3.90 -22.19
C LYS A 14 19.33 -2.68 -23.00
N ALA A 15 19.23 -2.80 -24.32
CA ALA A 15 18.77 -1.73 -25.19
C ALA A 15 17.29 -1.38 -24.94
N ALA A 16 16.43 -2.38 -24.72
CA ALA A 16 15.03 -2.16 -24.35
C ALA A 16 14.90 -1.39 -23.03
N LEU A 17 15.58 -1.85 -21.98
CA LEU A 17 15.57 -1.20 -20.66
C LEU A 17 16.12 0.23 -20.72
N ALA A 18 17.16 0.46 -21.53
CA ALA A 18 17.73 1.79 -21.72
C ALA A 18 16.75 2.75 -22.45
N ARG A 19 15.94 2.24 -23.39
CA ARG A 19 14.88 3.04 -24.02
C ARG A 19 13.80 3.42 -23.00
N ASP A 20 13.37 2.47 -22.18
CA ASP A 20 12.34 2.73 -21.16
C ASP A 20 12.82 3.73 -20.12
N ALA A 21 14.07 3.62 -19.66
CA ALA A 21 14.69 4.58 -18.75
C ALA A 21 14.70 6.00 -19.35
N ARG A 22 15.08 6.13 -20.64
CA ARG A 22 15.08 7.43 -21.35
C ARG A 22 13.69 8.02 -21.50
N GLN A 23 12.68 7.22 -21.81
CA GLN A 23 11.28 7.68 -21.89
C GLN A 23 10.80 8.28 -20.55
N ARG A 24 11.35 7.79 -19.44
CA ARG A 24 11.06 8.28 -18.09
C ARG A 24 12.02 9.39 -17.62
N GLY A 25 12.95 9.84 -18.45
CA GLY A 25 13.95 10.86 -18.08
C GLY A 25 14.97 10.38 -17.04
N GLN A 26 15.17 9.07 -16.91
CA GLN A 26 16.03 8.45 -15.91
C GLN A 26 17.28 7.85 -16.53
N SER A 27 18.35 7.75 -15.74
CA SER A 27 19.48 6.90 -16.10
C SER A 27 19.07 5.42 -16.01
N LEU A 28 19.72 4.55 -16.79
CA LEU A 28 19.44 3.10 -16.74
C LEU A 28 19.60 2.54 -15.33
N GLN A 29 20.63 2.98 -14.59
CA GLN A 29 20.88 2.54 -13.21
C GLN A 29 19.77 2.97 -12.26
N ALA A 30 19.31 4.23 -12.33
CA ALA A 30 18.21 4.71 -11.49
C ALA A 30 16.90 3.99 -11.81
N PHE A 31 16.64 3.75 -13.10
CA PHE A 31 15.47 2.99 -13.53
C PHE A 31 15.49 1.55 -12.98
N LEU A 32 16.62 0.84 -13.11
CA LEU A 32 16.75 -0.53 -12.61
C LEU A 32 16.64 -0.59 -11.09
N LEU A 33 17.21 0.40 -10.37
CA LEU A 33 17.07 0.49 -8.93
C LEU A 33 15.59 0.60 -8.53
N ALA A 34 14.83 1.50 -9.17
CA ALA A 34 13.40 1.67 -8.89
C ALA A 34 12.60 0.39 -9.18
N VAL A 35 12.96 -0.36 -10.23
CA VAL A 35 12.35 -1.66 -10.54
C VAL A 35 12.65 -2.68 -9.44
N LEU A 36 13.90 -2.75 -8.97
CA LEU A 36 14.32 -3.67 -7.91
C LEU A 36 13.65 -3.34 -6.57
N GLU A 37 13.57 -2.06 -6.20
CA GLU A 37 12.90 -1.59 -4.99
C GLU A 37 11.43 -1.97 -5.01
N ARG A 38 10.74 -1.66 -6.11
CA ARG A 38 9.34 -2.03 -6.30
C ARG A 38 9.12 -3.54 -6.20
N GLN A 39 9.99 -4.34 -6.83
CA GLN A 39 9.89 -5.80 -6.76
C GLN A 39 10.11 -6.32 -5.33
N ALA A 40 11.05 -5.73 -4.58
CA ALA A 40 11.32 -6.10 -3.20
C ALA A 40 10.16 -5.72 -2.27
N GLU A 41 9.52 -4.58 -2.49
CA GLU A 41 8.30 -4.19 -1.79
C GLU A 41 7.16 -5.16 -2.06
N PHE A 42 6.94 -5.55 -3.31
CA PHE A 42 5.92 -6.56 -3.64
C PHE A 42 6.21 -7.91 -3.01
N GLY A 43 7.48 -8.33 -2.96
CA GLY A 43 7.90 -9.55 -2.28
C GLY A 43 7.57 -9.51 -0.79
N ARG A 44 7.98 -8.44 -0.09
CA ARG A 44 7.67 -8.22 1.32
C ARG A 44 6.17 -8.16 1.59
N ASN A 45 5.41 -7.47 0.74
CA ASN A 45 3.96 -7.39 0.89
C ASN A 45 3.31 -8.77 0.72
N ARG A 46 3.79 -9.61 -0.20
CA ARG A 46 3.30 -10.98 -0.34
C ARG A 46 3.61 -11.84 0.88
N GLU A 47 4.80 -11.69 1.45
CA GLU A 47 5.21 -12.40 2.66
C GLU A 47 4.38 -11.98 3.87
N LEU A 48 4.21 -10.67 4.09
CA LEU A 48 3.34 -10.12 5.13
C LEU A 48 1.88 -10.58 4.96
N LEU A 49 1.36 -10.59 3.73
CA LEU A 49 0.01 -11.09 3.48
C LEU A 49 -0.13 -12.59 3.72
N ALA A 50 0.94 -13.37 3.51
CA ALA A 50 0.95 -14.79 3.84
C ALA A 50 0.99 -14.99 5.36
N GLU A 51 1.84 -14.25 6.08
CA GLU A 51 1.90 -14.28 7.55
C GLU A 51 0.56 -13.90 8.18
N ILE A 52 -0.07 -12.81 7.73
CA ILE A 52 -1.41 -12.41 8.20
C ILE A 52 -2.45 -13.50 7.88
N ALA A 53 -2.37 -14.14 6.72
CA ALA A 53 -3.30 -15.20 6.36
C ALA A 53 -3.14 -16.44 7.23
N ASP A 54 -1.90 -16.81 7.56
CA ASP A 54 -1.58 -17.92 8.46
C ASP A 54 -2.03 -17.59 9.90
N GLU A 55 -1.72 -16.40 10.41
CA GLU A 55 -2.23 -15.92 11.71
C GLU A 55 -3.76 -15.98 11.75
N LEU A 56 -4.44 -15.53 10.69
CA LEU A 56 -5.90 -15.54 10.63
C LEU A 56 -6.47 -16.97 10.57
N ALA A 57 -5.78 -17.89 9.88
CA ALA A 57 -6.17 -19.30 9.79
C ALA A 57 -5.97 -20.05 11.11
N GLU A 58 -4.98 -19.64 11.91
CA GLU A 58 -4.72 -20.17 13.26
C GLU A 58 -5.62 -19.57 14.34
N GLY A 59 -6.58 -18.72 13.96
CA GLY A 59 -7.54 -18.07 14.87
C GLY A 59 -7.07 -16.73 15.40
N GLY A 60 -5.97 -16.17 14.88
CA GLY A 60 -5.64 -14.77 15.02
C GLY A 60 -6.70 -13.90 14.34
N GLY A 61 -7.05 -12.77 14.96
CA GLY A 61 -8.16 -11.93 14.51
C GLY A 61 -8.81 -11.23 15.69
N ALA A 62 -9.93 -10.57 15.43
CA ALA A 62 -10.79 -10.09 16.51
C ALA A 62 -11.37 -11.33 17.22
N ASP A 63 -11.08 -11.48 18.51
CA ASP A 63 -11.60 -12.59 19.31
C ASP A 63 -13.13 -12.57 19.29
N ALA A 64 -13.77 -13.69 19.64
CA ALA A 64 -15.24 -13.78 19.59
C ALA A 64 -15.97 -12.77 20.51
N ASP A 65 -15.23 -12.13 21.43
CA ASP A 65 -15.71 -11.08 22.33
C ASP A 65 -15.61 -9.66 21.76
N ALA A 66 -14.95 -9.49 20.60
CA ALA A 66 -14.81 -8.20 19.95
C ALA A 66 -16.15 -7.73 19.37
N ALA A 67 -16.52 -6.48 19.70
CA ALA A 67 -17.71 -5.86 19.13
C ALA A 67 -17.59 -5.74 17.61
N ASP A 68 -18.70 -6.00 16.91
CA ASP A 68 -18.74 -5.89 15.46
C ASP A 68 -18.34 -4.48 15.03
N ALA A 69 -17.36 -4.39 14.12
CA ALA A 69 -16.87 -3.14 13.59
C ALA A 69 -18.00 -2.30 12.95
N ALA A 70 -19.00 -2.96 12.35
CA ALA A 70 -20.16 -2.29 11.79
C ALA A 70 -21.00 -1.58 12.87
N ASP A 71 -21.18 -2.23 14.02
CA ASP A 71 -21.95 -1.68 15.14
C ASP A 71 -21.24 -0.49 15.80
N LEU A 72 -19.92 -0.59 15.98
CA LEU A 72 -19.11 0.52 16.50
C LEU A 72 -19.15 1.75 15.57
N LEU A 73 -19.10 1.53 14.25
CA LEU A 73 -19.21 2.60 13.25
C LEU A 73 -20.60 3.22 13.24
N ALA A 74 -21.66 2.42 13.39
CA ALA A 74 -23.04 2.92 13.46
C ALA A 74 -23.24 3.79 14.71
N GLN A 75 -22.75 3.34 15.87
CA GLN A 75 -22.81 4.11 17.13
C GLN A 75 -22.04 5.42 17.02
N ALA A 76 -20.85 5.42 16.42
CA ALA A 76 -20.05 6.62 16.22
C ALA A 76 -20.67 7.62 15.22
N ARG A 77 -21.46 7.16 14.26
CA ARG A 77 -22.23 8.01 13.33
C ARG A 77 -23.45 8.60 14.03
N ALA A 78 -24.23 7.78 14.72
CA ALA A 78 -25.38 8.23 15.51
C ALA A 78 -24.98 9.24 16.60
N GLY A 79 -23.83 9.03 17.24
CA GLY A 79 -23.24 9.95 18.23
C GLY A 79 -22.79 11.29 17.63
N ARG A 80 -22.56 11.36 16.32
CA ARG A 80 -22.19 12.58 15.59
C ARG A 80 -23.41 13.37 15.16
N ASP A 81 -24.48 12.69 14.75
CA ASP A 81 -25.73 13.31 14.33
C ASP A 81 -26.44 14.02 15.50
N ILE A 82 -26.30 13.50 16.73
CA ILE A 82 -26.79 14.17 17.95
C ILE A 82 -25.96 15.40 18.35
N ALA A 83 -24.68 15.48 17.95
CA ALA A 83 -23.81 16.63 18.23
C ALA A 83 -23.84 17.70 17.12
N GLY A 84 -24.11 17.29 15.86
CA GLY A 84 -24.18 18.16 14.69
C GLY A 84 -25.52 18.87 14.47
N GLY A 85 -26.55 18.57 15.28
CA GLY A 85 -27.88 19.19 15.18
C GLY A 85 -28.01 20.60 15.79
N ALA A 86 -26.92 21.19 16.32
CA ALA A 86 -26.98 22.44 17.09
C ALA A 86 -26.38 23.68 16.37
N GLU A 87 -26.00 23.61 15.09
CA GLU A 87 -25.57 24.81 14.33
C GLU A 87 -26.20 24.89 12.93
N ALA A 88 -27.37 25.53 12.88
CA ALA A 88 -27.74 26.60 11.95
C ALA A 88 -29.13 27.14 12.37
N PRO A 89 -29.31 28.44 12.58
CA PRO A 89 -29.43 29.34 11.43
C PRO A 89 -28.79 30.72 11.64
N GLY A 90 -28.20 31.25 10.58
CA GLY A 90 -27.67 32.61 10.53
C GLY A 90 -27.59 33.16 9.12
N GLY A 91 -28.63 32.93 8.32
CA GLY A 91 -28.87 33.72 7.11
C GLY A 91 -29.86 34.83 7.43
N ALA A 92 -29.43 36.09 7.37
CA ALA A 92 -30.28 37.24 7.07
C ALA A 92 -29.44 38.50 6.85
N ALA A 93 -29.71 39.13 5.70
CA ALA A 93 -29.52 40.53 5.31
C ALA A 93 -28.08 41.06 5.11
#